data_AF-A0A1Z9LTA3-F1
#
_entry.id   AF-A0A1Z9LTA3-F1
#
_cell.length_a   1.000
_cell.length_b   1.000
_cell.length_c   1.000
_cell.angle_alpha   90.00
_cell.angle_beta   90.00
_cell.angle_gamma   90.00
#
_symmetry.space_group_name_H-M   'P 1'
#
loop_
_entity.id
_entity.type
_entity.pdbx_description
1 polymer ?
#
loop_
_entity_poly.entity_id
_entity_poly.type
_entity_poly.pdbx_seq_one_letter_code
_entity_poly.pdbx_strand_id
1 'polypeptide(L)'
;MYFDKFIGIDWSGDKNNFQKGISVSECTRGNKVPQIVKPLDAKYWTRSTLIEWLYKEIKLQRNLIGFDFAFSFPFYDKCCYFPGIKDSPINSKKLWKLIEDANTNAKNFYGGEIWTNKTYGRFFNSPKLKGSHFASRRRCTERFAKKKILSPSPTFNCVGPGAVGTGTLAGMRVLNLLNNKTKIWPFDELNFSSKTVIVEIFPSYYFRLSKIKPEKIVGYTIENINKSLEYFNSKPLKKNQIIGGPDQDDADSIISSAALRFLSADKQIWNVPNSSKKEGWIFGV
;
A
#
# COMPACT_ATOMS: atom_id res chain seq x y z
N MET A 1 3.16 -0.81 20.43
CA MET A 1 1.71 -0.51 20.30
C MET A 1 0.95 -1.82 20.37
N TYR A 2 -0.34 -1.78 20.65
CA TYR A 2 -1.15 -2.98 20.84
C TYR A 2 -2.35 -2.97 19.88
N PHE A 3 -2.44 -4.00 19.04
CA PHE A 3 -3.48 -4.16 18.03
C PHE A 3 -4.19 -5.49 18.20
N ASP A 4 -5.50 -5.52 17.94
CA ASP A 4 -6.33 -6.71 18.05
C ASP A 4 -6.43 -7.44 16.70
N LYS A 5 -6.45 -6.69 15.60
CA LYS A 5 -6.56 -7.17 14.24
C LYS A 5 -5.49 -6.55 13.33
N PHE A 6 -5.01 -7.36 12.39
CA PHE A 6 -4.01 -7.01 11.38
C PHE A 6 -4.60 -7.26 10.01
N ILE A 7 -4.71 -6.22 9.20
CA ILE A 7 -5.41 -6.24 7.91
C ILE A 7 -4.41 -5.93 6.81
N GLY A 8 -4.20 -6.87 5.90
CA GLY A 8 -3.37 -6.69 4.71
C GLY A 8 -4.27 -6.43 3.51
N ILE A 9 -3.99 -5.38 2.76
CA ILE A 9 -4.78 -4.97 1.59
C ILE A 9 -3.85 -4.87 0.39
N ASP A 10 -4.04 -5.79 -0.54
CA ASP A 10 -3.51 -5.63 -1.88
C ASP A 10 -4.39 -4.65 -2.67
N TRP A 11 -3.77 -3.77 -3.43
CA TRP A 11 -4.39 -2.53 -3.91
C TRP A 11 -4.26 -2.32 -5.41
N SER A 12 -5.38 -1.93 -6.04
CA SER A 12 -5.41 -1.68 -7.48
C SER A 12 -5.64 -0.21 -7.85
N GLY A 13 -4.82 0.25 -8.79
CA GLY A 13 -4.99 1.52 -9.51
C GLY A 13 -5.91 1.45 -10.74
N ASP A 14 -6.54 0.30 -11.02
CA ASP A 14 -7.34 0.10 -12.22
C ASP A 14 -8.52 1.09 -12.32
N LYS A 15 -8.84 1.55 -13.53
CA LYS A 15 -9.93 2.51 -13.77
C LYS A 15 -11.32 1.87 -13.62
N ASN A 16 -11.41 0.54 -13.73
CA ASN A 16 -12.68 -0.17 -13.72
C ASN A 16 -13.53 0.07 -12.45
N ASN A 17 -14.86 -0.02 -12.58
CA ASN A 17 -15.75 0.16 -11.43
C ASN A 17 -15.55 -0.91 -10.35
N PHE A 18 -15.20 -2.13 -10.77
CA PHE A 18 -14.84 -3.25 -9.90
C PHE A 18 -13.33 -3.48 -9.95
N GLN A 19 -12.72 -3.64 -8.79
CA GLN A 19 -11.29 -3.80 -8.66
C GLN A 19 -11.00 -5.28 -8.45
N LYS A 20 -10.77 -6.00 -9.56
CA LYS A 20 -10.44 -7.43 -9.50
C LYS A 20 -9.15 -7.69 -8.73
N GLY A 21 -8.23 -6.74 -8.76
CA GLY A 21 -6.96 -6.78 -8.03
C GLY A 21 -6.97 -6.03 -6.69
N ILE A 22 -8.13 -5.96 -6.02
CA ILE A 22 -8.14 -5.61 -4.59
C ILE A 22 -8.49 -6.88 -3.83
N SER A 23 -7.58 -7.28 -2.95
CA SER A 23 -7.79 -8.35 -2.01
C SER A 23 -7.54 -7.88 -0.58
N VAL A 24 -8.30 -8.42 0.35
CA VAL A 24 -8.21 -8.10 1.77
C VAL A 24 -8.06 -9.40 2.52
N SER A 25 -7.07 -9.47 3.40
CA SER A 25 -6.99 -10.53 4.40
C SER A 25 -6.87 -9.93 5.79
N GLU A 26 -7.36 -10.67 6.78
CA GLU A 26 -7.20 -10.30 8.17
C GLU A 26 -6.74 -11.47 9.02
N CYS A 27 -6.06 -11.13 10.10
CA CYS A 27 -5.79 -12.06 11.18
C CYS A 27 -5.82 -11.35 12.53
N THR A 28 -6.02 -12.12 13.59
CA THR A 28 -5.95 -11.63 14.97
C THR A 28 -4.61 -12.02 15.59
N ARG A 29 -4.37 -11.54 16.82
CA ARG A 29 -3.23 -11.93 17.65
C ARG A 29 -3.07 -13.45 17.77
N GLY A 30 -1.84 -13.87 18.06
CA GLY A 30 -1.44 -15.28 18.06
C GLY A 30 -0.91 -15.69 16.69
N ASN A 31 -1.17 -16.93 16.27
CA ASN A 31 -0.58 -17.52 15.07
C ASN A 31 -1.62 -18.11 14.11
N LYS A 32 -2.92 -17.82 14.28
CA LYS A 32 -3.94 -18.33 13.36
C LYS A 32 -3.67 -17.85 11.93
N VAL A 33 -3.95 -18.71 10.97
CA VAL A 33 -3.77 -18.41 9.54
C VAL A 33 -4.67 -17.25 9.11
N PRO A 34 -4.16 -16.26 8.36
CA PRO A 34 -4.98 -15.19 7.81
C PRO A 34 -6.16 -15.69 6.99
N GLN A 35 -7.26 -14.96 7.06
CA GLN A 35 -8.49 -15.26 6.33
C GLN A 35 -8.76 -14.16 5.31
N ILE A 36 -9.15 -14.55 4.10
CA ILE A 36 -9.57 -13.61 3.07
C ILE A 36 -10.94 -13.04 3.46
N VAL A 37 -11.07 -11.72 3.40
CA VAL A 37 -12.32 -11.00 3.59
C VAL A 37 -12.91 -10.66 2.22
N LYS A 38 -14.13 -11.14 1.96
CA LYS A 38 -14.86 -10.84 0.73
C LYS A 38 -15.89 -9.73 0.98
N PRO A 39 -16.21 -8.91 -0.04
CA PRO A 39 -17.30 -7.94 0.09
C PRO A 39 -18.64 -8.68 0.24
N LEU A 40 -19.57 -8.10 1.00
CA LEU A 40 -20.84 -8.75 1.37
C LEU A 40 -21.73 -9.05 0.14
N ASP A 41 -21.93 -8.04 -0.72
CA ASP A 41 -22.94 -8.09 -1.79
C ASP A 41 -22.35 -8.08 -3.20
N ALA A 42 -21.06 -8.42 -3.35
CA ALA A 42 -20.37 -8.36 -4.62
C ALA A 42 -19.30 -9.44 -4.79
N LYS A 43 -18.90 -9.71 -6.03
CA LYS A 43 -17.79 -10.62 -6.33
C LYS A 43 -16.42 -9.98 -6.06
N TYR A 44 -16.31 -8.66 -6.24
CA TYR A 44 -15.06 -7.91 -6.13
C TYR A 44 -15.26 -6.65 -5.31
N TRP A 45 -14.20 -6.22 -4.63
CA TRP A 45 -14.19 -4.94 -3.95
C TRP A 45 -14.28 -3.79 -4.97
N THR A 46 -14.95 -2.72 -4.58
CA THR A 46 -14.68 -1.38 -5.10
C THR A 46 -13.86 -0.66 -4.03
N ARG A 47 -13.14 0.42 -4.39
CA ARG A 47 -12.42 1.20 -3.37
C ARG A 47 -13.41 1.83 -2.40
N SER A 48 -14.56 2.30 -2.89
CA SER A 48 -15.63 2.85 -2.05
C SER A 48 -16.18 1.83 -1.05
N THR A 49 -16.56 0.63 -1.50
CA THR A 49 -17.10 -0.42 -0.60
C THR A 49 -16.05 -0.93 0.38
N LEU A 50 -14.78 -0.98 -0.02
CA LEU A 50 -13.67 -1.28 0.89
C LEU A 50 -13.54 -0.20 1.98
N ILE A 51 -13.59 1.08 1.63
CA ILE A 51 -13.53 2.19 2.58
C ILE A 51 -14.71 2.15 3.55
N GLU A 52 -15.93 1.87 3.07
CA GLU A 52 -17.11 1.70 3.93
C GLU A 52 -16.93 0.56 4.93
N TRP A 53 -16.38 -0.57 4.50
CA TRP A 53 -16.05 -1.68 5.40
C TRP A 53 -14.97 -1.28 6.40
N LEU A 54 -13.90 -0.59 5.97
CA LEU A 54 -12.85 -0.10 6.86
C LEU A 54 -13.40 0.86 7.90
N TYR A 55 -14.36 1.73 7.57
CA TYR A 55 -14.99 2.60 8.56
C TYR A 55 -15.73 1.84 9.66
N LYS A 56 -16.28 0.66 9.36
CA LYS A 56 -16.86 -0.22 10.36
C LYS A 56 -15.75 -0.82 11.23
N GLU A 57 -14.71 -1.39 10.63
CA GLU A 57 -13.57 -1.97 11.37
C GLU A 57 -12.86 -0.97 12.29
N ILE A 58 -12.65 0.27 11.82
CA ILE A 58 -12.00 1.35 12.57
C ILE A 58 -12.77 1.67 13.88
N LYS A 59 -14.10 1.51 13.88
CA LYS A 59 -14.94 1.79 15.06
C LYS A 59 -14.96 0.62 16.05
N LEU A 60 -14.78 -0.61 15.57
CA LEU A 60 -14.99 -1.82 16.36
C LEU A 60 -13.79 -2.17 17.25
N GLN A 61 -12.57 -2.07 16.73
CA GLN A 61 -11.39 -2.62 17.41
C GLN A 61 -10.10 -1.85 17.10
N ARG A 62 -8.99 -2.25 17.74
CA ARG A 62 -7.67 -1.70 17.42
C ARG A 62 -7.08 -2.41 16.20
N ASN A 63 -6.82 -1.67 15.14
CA ASN A 63 -6.38 -2.22 13.86
C ASN A 63 -4.99 -1.73 13.46
N LEU A 64 -4.17 -2.63 12.93
CA LEU A 64 -3.04 -2.27 12.07
C LEU A 64 -3.38 -2.64 10.63
N ILE A 65 -3.47 -1.64 9.76
CA ILE A 65 -3.94 -1.79 8.38
C ILE A 65 -2.81 -1.46 7.42
N GLY A 66 -2.40 -2.42 6.60
CA GLY A 66 -1.40 -2.25 5.56
C GLY A 66 -2.04 -2.10 4.18
N PHE A 67 -1.62 -1.10 3.42
CA PHE A 67 -1.99 -0.94 2.01
C PHE A 67 -0.79 -1.08 1.07
N ASP A 68 -0.94 -1.86 -0.01
CA ASP A 68 0.10 -2.02 -1.04
C ASP A 68 0.09 -0.88 -2.06
N PHE A 69 0.44 0.32 -1.61
CA PHE A 69 0.77 1.44 -2.49
C PHE A 69 1.70 2.43 -1.77
N ALA A 70 2.43 3.24 -2.54
CA ALA A 70 3.31 4.25 -1.95
C ALA A 70 2.51 5.38 -1.29
N PHE A 71 2.83 5.73 -0.04
CA PHE A 71 2.10 6.78 0.67
C PHE A 71 2.54 8.20 0.29
N SER A 72 3.61 8.35 -0.49
CA SER A 72 4.09 9.65 -0.96
C SER A 72 5.00 9.52 -2.18
N PHE A 73 5.46 10.66 -2.68
CA PHE A 73 6.47 10.75 -3.73
C PHE A 73 7.87 11.02 -3.14
N PRO A 74 8.95 10.78 -3.91
CA PRO A 74 10.29 11.25 -3.58
C PRO A 74 10.30 12.76 -3.32
N PHE A 75 10.98 13.17 -2.24
CA PHE A 75 11.14 14.56 -1.83
C PHE A 75 12.61 14.93 -1.71
N TYR A 76 13.42 14.14 -1.00
CA TYR A 76 14.77 14.54 -0.58
C TYR A 76 15.81 14.51 -1.69
N ASP A 77 15.54 13.88 -2.83
CA ASP A 77 16.42 13.93 -4.00
C ASP A 77 16.39 15.29 -4.71
N LYS A 78 15.34 16.10 -4.52
CA LYS A 78 15.17 17.42 -5.13
C LYS A 78 14.66 18.50 -4.17
N CYS A 79 14.56 18.17 -2.88
CA CYS A 79 13.93 18.99 -1.83
C CYS A 79 12.50 19.45 -2.14
N CYS A 80 11.77 18.72 -2.98
CA CYS A 80 10.38 18.99 -3.35
C CYS A 80 9.76 17.76 -4.05
N TYR A 81 8.43 17.63 -4.00
CA TYR A 81 7.74 16.58 -4.75
C TYR A 81 7.68 16.87 -6.25
N PHE A 82 7.45 18.13 -6.63
CA PHE A 82 7.34 18.59 -8.03
C PHE A 82 8.33 19.74 -8.31
N PRO A 83 9.57 19.44 -8.75
CA PRO A 83 10.59 20.45 -9.05
C PRO A 83 10.13 21.48 -10.09
N GLY A 84 10.41 22.76 -9.82
CA GLY A 84 10.03 23.86 -10.69
C GLY A 84 8.59 24.35 -10.52
N ILE A 85 7.78 23.71 -9.66
CA ILE A 85 6.45 24.20 -9.30
C ILE A 85 6.54 25.05 -8.03
N LYS A 86 6.19 26.34 -8.13
CA LYS A 86 6.24 27.29 -7.01
C LYS A 86 5.44 26.80 -5.80
N ASP A 87 4.25 26.27 -6.04
CA ASP A 87 3.33 25.81 -4.99
C ASP A 87 3.40 24.28 -4.76
N SER A 88 4.58 23.69 -4.97
CA SER A 88 4.80 22.27 -4.68
C SER A 88 4.47 21.95 -3.22
N PRO A 89 3.77 20.84 -2.90
CA PRO A 89 3.42 20.51 -1.52
C PRO A 89 4.66 20.36 -0.64
N ILE A 90 4.60 20.93 0.57
CA ILE A 90 5.72 20.91 1.52
C ILE A 90 5.69 19.71 2.48
N ASN A 91 4.59 18.97 2.52
CA ASN A 91 4.42 17.78 3.36
C ASN A 91 3.41 16.80 2.73
N SER A 92 3.33 15.59 3.28
CA SER A 92 2.48 14.51 2.77
C SER A 92 0.98 14.85 2.81
N LYS A 93 0.48 15.48 3.88
CA LYS A 93 -0.94 15.86 3.98
C LYS A 93 -1.35 16.85 2.88
N LYS A 94 -0.52 17.86 2.61
CA LYS A 94 -0.74 18.79 1.48
C LYS A 94 -0.61 18.08 0.13
N LEU A 95 0.28 17.09 0.01
CA LEU A 95 0.38 16.26 -1.19
C LEU A 95 -0.92 15.46 -1.40
N TRP A 96 -1.41 14.75 -0.39
CA TRP A 96 -2.63 13.96 -0.48
C TRP A 96 -3.84 14.82 -0.86
N LYS A 97 -3.96 16.00 -0.25
CA LYS A 97 -5.00 16.97 -0.63
C LYS A 97 -4.87 17.41 -2.10
N LEU A 98 -3.67 17.75 -2.57
CA LEU A 98 -3.45 18.10 -3.97
C LEU A 98 -3.88 16.97 -4.92
N ILE A 99 -3.53 15.73 -4.59
CA ILE A 99 -3.93 14.56 -5.38
C ILE A 99 -5.45 14.36 -5.37
N GLU A 100 -6.11 14.56 -4.23
CA GLU A 100 -7.58 14.52 -4.18
C GLU A 100 -8.21 15.62 -5.02
N ASP A 101 -7.76 16.88 -4.87
CA ASP A 101 -8.29 18.03 -5.59
C ASP A 101 -8.11 17.86 -7.12
N ALA A 102 -7.02 17.25 -7.56
CA ALA A 102 -6.76 16.98 -8.98
C ALA A 102 -7.60 15.84 -9.58
N ASN A 103 -8.28 15.05 -8.75
CA ASN A 103 -9.04 13.86 -9.15
C ASN A 103 -10.46 13.83 -8.55
N THR A 104 -10.99 14.95 -8.07
CA THR A 104 -12.24 14.97 -7.29
C THR A 104 -13.44 14.40 -8.07
N ASN A 105 -13.47 14.58 -9.38
CA ASN A 105 -14.55 14.11 -10.25
C ASN A 105 -14.42 12.63 -10.63
N ALA A 106 -13.25 12.03 -10.44
CA ALA A 106 -13.04 10.62 -10.71
C ALA A 106 -13.78 9.74 -9.70
N LYS A 107 -14.65 8.88 -10.23
CA LYS A 107 -15.39 7.88 -9.46
C LYS A 107 -14.46 6.88 -8.77
N ASN A 108 -14.96 6.27 -7.70
CA ASN A 108 -14.33 5.15 -7.01
C ASN A 108 -12.85 5.39 -6.65
N PHE A 109 -12.46 6.63 -6.31
CA PHE A 109 -11.08 7.01 -5.98
C PHE A 109 -10.05 6.81 -7.11
N TYR A 110 -10.44 6.82 -8.38
CA TYR A 110 -9.48 6.73 -9.48
C TYR A 110 -8.51 7.94 -9.48
N GLY A 111 -7.23 7.70 -9.71
CA GLY A 111 -6.18 8.72 -9.58
C GLY A 111 -5.63 9.26 -10.91
N GLY A 112 -6.18 8.87 -12.05
CA GLY A 112 -5.62 9.18 -13.37
C GLY A 112 -6.06 10.52 -14.00
N GLU A 113 -6.98 11.28 -13.39
CA GLU A 113 -7.39 12.58 -13.94
C GLU A 113 -6.27 13.62 -13.85
N ILE A 114 -5.38 13.50 -12.84
CA ILE A 114 -4.21 14.37 -12.69
C ILE A 114 -3.31 14.39 -13.95
N TRP A 115 -3.34 13.37 -14.79
CA TRP A 115 -2.51 13.30 -15.99
C TRP A 115 -2.88 14.35 -17.05
N THR A 116 -4.12 14.85 -17.06
CA THR A 116 -4.54 15.94 -17.97
C THR A 116 -4.28 17.32 -17.37
N ASN A 117 -3.88 17.41 -16.11
CA ASN A 117 -3.52 18.67 -15.47
C ASN A 117 -2.24 19.24 -16.10
N LYS A 118 -2.31 20.45 -16.65
CA LYS A 118 -1.20 21.11 -17.35
C LYS A 118 0.05 21.31 -16.46
N THR A 119 -0.15 21.45 -15.16
CA THR A 119 0.93 21.68 -14.18
C THR A 119 1.55 20.36 -13.73
N TYR A 120 0.72 19.40 -13.30
CA TYR A 120 1.21 18.17 -12.63
C TYR A 120 1.33 16.96 -13.56
N GLY A 121 0.54 16.88 -14.64
CA GLY A 121 0.54 15.75 -15.56
C GLY A 121 1.91 15.50 -16.21
N ARG A 122 2.71 16.55 -16.39
CA ARG A 122 4.07 16.50 -16.96
C ARG A 122 5.10 15.71 -16.13
N PHE A 123 4.80 15.37 -14.88
CA PHE A 123 5.73 14.61 -14.01
C PHE A 123 5.54 13.10 -14.09
N PHE A 124 4.47 12.63 -14.73
CA PHE A 124 4.11 11.21 -14.76
C PHE A 124 4.50 10.55 -16.07
N ASN A 125 4.94 9.29 -16.01
CA ASN A 125 4.89 8.40 -17.17
C ASN A 125 3.51 7.76 -17.20
N SER A 126 2.56 8.42 -17.86
CA SER A 126 1.13 8.05 -17.86
C SER A 126 0.74 7.25 -19.12
N PRO A 127 -0.41 6.54 -19.13
CA PRO A 127 -0.86 5.76 -20.28
C PRO A 127 -0.95 6.52 -21.61
N LYS A 128 -1.22 7.83 -21.56
CA LYS A 128 -1.39 8.65 -22.77
C LYS A 128 -0.15 9.47 -23.12
N LEU A 129 0.63 9.84 -22.10
CA LEU A 129 1.73 10.78 -22.25
C LEU A 129 2.82 10.48 -21.22
N LYS A 130 4.03 10.26 -21.73
CA LYS A 130 5.24 10.40 -20.92
C LYS A 130 5.53 11.89 -20.75
N GLY A 131 5.25 12.42 -19.57
CA GLY A 131 5.38 13.83 -19.28
C GLY A 131 6.81 14.34 -19.45
N SER A 132 6.98 15.60 -19.88
CA SER A 132 8.29 16.19 -20.18
C SER A 132 9.20 16.35 -18.96
N HIS A 133 8.63 16.32 -17.74
CA HIS A 133 9.36 16.41 -16.47
C HIS A 133 9.42 15.05 -15.76
N PHE A 134 8.96 13.98 -16.40
CA PHE A 134 9.05 12.65 -15.83
C PHE A 134 10.51 12.25 -15.60
N ALA A 135 10.79 11.81 -14.38
CA ALA A 135 12.05 11.21 -14.00
C ALA A 135 11.78 9.98 -13.13
N SER A 136 12.62 8.96 -13.27
CA SER A 136 12.57 7.71 -12.50
C SER A 136 13.12 7.91 -11.08
N ARG A 137 12.50 8.83 -10.33
CA ARG A 137 12.89 9.23 -8.97
C ARG A 137 12.46 8.16 -7.97
N ARG A 138 13.26 7.98 -6.91
CA ARG A 138 13.03 6.96 -5.88
C ARG A 138 13.09 7.55 -4.48
N ARG A 139 12.21 7.06 -3.62
CA ARG A 139 12.18 7.41 -2.19
C ARG A 139 13.34 6.75 -1.45
N CYS A 140 13.68 7.28 -0.28
CA CYS A 140 14.66 6.69 0.62
C CYS A 140 14.31 5.24 0.96
N THR A 141 13.06 4.94 1.29
CA THR A 141 12.60 3.57 1.61
C THR A 141 12.84 2.59 0.45
N GLU A 142 12.63 3.02 -0.78
CA GLU A 142 12.78 2.17 -1.97
C GLU A 142 14.26 1.87 -2.25
N ARG A 143 15.13 2.87 -2.10
CA ARG A 143 16.58 2.69 -2.21
C ARG A 143 17.11 1.76 -1.13
N PHE A 144 16.61 1.90 0.10
CA PHE A 144 17.01 1.05 1.22
C PHE A 144 16.52 -0.38 1.04
N ALA A 145 15.25 -0.57 0.66
CA ALA A 145 14.69 -1.87 0.33
C ALA A 145 15.47 -2.56 -0.79
N LYS A 146 15.89 -1.83 -1.83
CA LYS A 146 16.76 -2.35 -2.90
C LYS A 146 18.09 -2.90 -2.38
N LYS A 147 18.75 -2.14 -1.50
CA LYS A 147 20.05 -2.53 -0.93
C LYS A 147 19.93 -3.76 -0.04
N LYS A 148 18.81 -3.90 0.66
CA LYS A 148 18.53 -5.06 1.50
C LYS A 148 18.14 -6.28 0.67
N ILE A 149 17.09 -6.19 -0.15
CA ILE A 149 16.45 -7.36 -0.76
C ILE A 149 15.79 -7.04 -2.12
N LEU A 150 14.78 -6.17 -2.14
CA LEU A 150 13.94 -5.89 -3.31
C LEU A 150 13.36 -4.47 -3.21
N SER A 151 13.15 -3.81 -4.34
CA SER A 151 12.59 -2.45 -4.40
C SER A 151 11.33 -2.45 -5.27
N PRO A 152 10.28 -1.69 -4.89
CA PRO A 152 9.14 -1.47 -5.77
C PRO A 152 9.52 -0.56 -6.95
N SER A 153 8.61 -0.39 -7.91
CA SER A 153 8.80 0.55 -9.02
C SER A 153 8.73 2.02 -8.58
N PRO A 154 9.31 2.96 -9.34
CA PRO A 154 9.19 4.40 -9.09
C PRO A 154 7.74 4.88 -9.09
N THR A 155 7.38 5.73 -8.13
CA THR A 155 6.00 6.19 -7.89
C THR A 155 5.41 7.09 -8.98
N PHE A 156 6.26 7.74 -9.80
CA PHE A 156 5.81 8.54 -10.94
C PHE A 156 5.57 7.71 -12.22
N ASN A 157 5.89 6.41 -12.20
CA ASN A 157 5.63 5.52 -13.32
C ASN A 157 4.24 4.87 -13.20
N CYS A 158 3.33 5.19 -14.12
CA CYS A 158 1.94 4.73 -14.13
C CYS A 158 1.65 3.70 -15.25
N VAL A 159 2.67 3.24 -15.96
CA VAL A 159 2.54 2.31 -17.11
C VAL A 159 3.56 1.19 -17.05
N GLY A 160 3.19 0.06 -17.66
CA GLY A 160 4.02 -1.14 -17.75
C GLY A 160 3.87 -2.10 -16.57
N PRO A 161 4.47 -3.30 -16.67
CA PRO A 161 4.40 -4.32 -15.62
C PRO A 161 4.96 -3.80 -14.29
N GLY A 162 4.26 -4.07 -13.19
CA GLY A 162 4.67 -3.65 -11.85
C GLY A 162 4.69 -2.13 -11.63
N ALA A 163 4.01 -1.35 -12.47
CA ALA A 163 3.89 0.10 -12.29
C ALA A 163 2.97 0.43 -11.11
N VAL A 164 3.50 1.13 -10.11
CA VAL A 164 2.78 1.43 -8.87
C VAL A 164 2.10 2.81 -8.89
N GLY A 165 2.39 3.65 -9.88
CA GLY A 165 2.02 5.07 -9.85
C GLY A 165 0.52 5.31 -9.86
N THR A 166 -0.25 4.57 -10.65
CA THR A 166 -1.72 4.72 -10.69
C THR A 166 -2.37 4.28 -9.37
N GLY A 167 -1.89 3.17 -8.81
CA GLY A 167 -2.34 2.68 -7.48
C GLY A 167 -1.99 3.68 -6.37
N THR A 168 -0.79 4.25 -6.42
CA THR A 168 -0.29 5.30 -5.52
C THR A 168 -1.18 6.56 -5.58
N LEU A 169 -1.55 7.03 -6.77
CA LEU A 169 -2.46 8.16 -6.92
C LEU A 169 -3.84 7.88 -6.32
N ALA A 170 -4.43 6.72 -6.62
CA ALA A 170 -5.70 6.31 -6.03
C ALA A 170 -5.62 6.15 -4.50
N GLY A 171 -4.51 5.59 -4.01
CA GLY A 171 -4.27 5.35 -2.60
C GLY A 171 -4.10 6.65 -1.80
N MET A 172 -3.39 7.65 -2.34
CA MET A 172 -3.25 8.96 -1.69
C MET A 172 -4.59 9.68 -1.52
N ARG A 173 -5.56 9.48 -2.42
CA ARG A 173 -6.94 9.97 -2.22
C ARG A 173 -7.59 9.33 -1.00
N VAL A 174 -7.40 8.02 -0.81
CA VAL A 174 -7.87 7.29 0.37
C VAL A 174 -7.17 7.74 1.65
N LEU A 175 -5.85 7.98 1.61
CA LEU A 175 -5.12 8.54 2.75
C LEU A 175 -5.64 9.93 3.13
N ASN A 176 -5.96 10.79 2.14
CA ASN A 176 -6.56 12.09 2.38
C ASN A 176 -7.89 11.98 3.15
N LEU A 177 -8.69 10.97 2.81
CA LEU A 177 -9.98 10.70 3.46
C LEU A 177 -9.79 10.14 4.89
N LEU A 178 -8.88 9.18 5.07
CA LEU A 178 -8.73 8.44 6.33
C LEU A 178 -7.89 9.19 7.39
N ASN A 179 -7.08 10.17 6.99
CA ASN A 179 -6.17 10.90 7.91
C ASN A 179 -6.86 11.60 9.10
N ASN A 180 -8.17 11.88 8.99
CA ASN A 180 -8.96 12.52 10.05
C ASN A 180 -9.59 11.50 11.02
N LYS A 181 -9.47 10.20 10.74
CA LYS A 181 -10.11 9.11 11.50
C LYS A 181 -9.11 8.11 12.05
N THR A 182 -7.92 8.03 11.46
CA THR A 182 -6.86 7.09 11.84
C THR A 182 -5.53 7.82 11.99
N LYS A 183 -4.51 7.09 12.47
CA LYS A 183 -3.12 7.54 12.37
C LYS A 183 -2.48 6.91 11.15
N ILE A 184 -1.73 7.69 10.37
CA ILE A 184 -0.98 7.19 9.21
C ILE A 184 0.50 7.26 9.54
N TRP A 185 1.09 6.10 9.78
CA TRP A 185 2.53 6.00 10.02
C TRP A 185 3.31 6.04 8.70
N PRO A 186 4.52 6.62 8.66
CA PRO A 186 5.23 7.29 9.76
C PRO A 186 4.94 8.79 9.87
N PHE A 187 3.95 9.33 9.15
CA PHE A 187 3.68 10.75 9.09
C PHE A 187 3.15 11.32 10.41
N ASP A 188 2.17 10.65 11.01
CA ASP A 188 1.58 11.05 12.27
C ASP A 188 2.39 10.54 13.47
N GLU A 189 2.35 11.29 14.56
CA GLU A 189 2.81 10.79 15.85
C GLU A 189 1.83 9.74 16.40
N LEU A 190 2.41 8.62 16.82
CA LEU A 190 1.69 7.49 17.39
C LEU A 190 1.75 7.56 18.91
N ASN A 191 0.63 7.29 19.55
CA ASN A 191 0.51 7.26 21.01
C ASN A 191 -0.26 6.02 21.47
N PHE A 192 -0.25 5.73 22.78
CA PHE A 192 -0.92 4.55 23.33
C PHE A 192 -2.44 4.50 23.05
N SER A 193 -3.09 5.65 22.86
CA SER A 193 -4.51 5.74 22.50
C SER A 193 -4.81 5.49 21.02
N SER A 194 -3.78 5.34 20.16
CA SER A 194 -3.96 5.15 18.72
C SER A 194 -4.63 3.80 18.46
N LYS A 195 -5.95 3.82 18.21
CA LYS A 195 -6.75 2.60 17.97
C LYS A 195 -6.45 2.01 16.60
N THR A 196 -6.42 2.82 15.56
CA THR A 196 -6.13 2.36 14.20
C THR A 196 -4.92 3.09 13.64
N VAL A 197 -3.96 2.29 13.18
CA VAL A 197 -2.76 2.77 12.48
C VAL A 197 -2.74 2.19 11.07
N ILE A 198 -2.51 3.05 10.09
CA ILE A 198 -2.34 2.71 8.68
C ILE A 198 -0.85 2.77 8.34
N VAL A 199 -0.34 1.75 7.65
CA VAL A 199 1.05 1.62 7.21
C VAL A 199 1.14 1.25 5.73
N GLU A 200 2.24 1.66 5.08
CA GLU A 200 2.58 1.21 3.73
C GLU A 200 3.19 -0.19 3.80
N ILE A 201 2.76 -1.10 2.93
CA ILE A 201 3.31 -2.46 2.82
C ILE A 201 3.85 -2.72 1.42
N PHE A 202 4.65 -3.77 1.28
CA PHE A 202 5.12 -4.27 -0.01
C PHE A 202 5.16 -5.80 0.04
N PRO A 203 4.07 -6.51 -0.34
CA PRO A 203 3.92 -7.95 -0.17
C PRO A 203 5.07 -8.76 -0.76
N SER A 204 5.53 -8.40 -1.96
CA SER A 204 6.68 -9.02 -2.59
C SER A 204 7.96 -8.93 -1.75
N TYR A 205 8.15 -7.87 -0.95
CA TYR A 205 9.28 -7.79 -0.01
C TYR A 205 9.14 -8.80 1.13
N TYR A 206 7.92 -9.01 1.65
CA TYR A 206 7.66 -9.99 2.70
C TYR A 206 7.91 -11.42 2.24
N PHE A 207 7.51 -11.78 1.02
CA PHE A 207 7.91 -13.06 0.42
C PHE A 207 9.43 -13.21 0.29
N ARG A 208 10.15 -12.12 0.01
CA ARG A 208 11.61 -12.19 -0.09
C ARG A 208 12.31 -12.27 1.27
N LEU A 209 11.72 -11.78 2.36
CA LEU A 209 12.24 -11.98 3.72
C LEU A 209 12.31 -13.48 4.07
N SER A 210 11.32 -14.26 3.63
CA SER A 210 11.31 -15.73 3.74
C SER A 210 12.07 -16.44 2.61
N LYS A 211 12.85 -15.71 1.80
CA LYS A 211 13.63 -16.21 0.64
C LYS A 211 12.78 -16.85 -0.47
N ILE A 212 11.49 -16.54 -0.53
CA ILE A 212 10.56 -17.05 -1.54
C ILE A 212 10.50 -16.11 -2.74
N LYS A 213 10.51 -16.71 -3.94
CA LYS A 213 10.27 -16.04 -5.22
C LYS A 213 9.03 -16.65 -5.87
N PRO A 214 8.23 -15.85 -6.61
CA PRO A 214 7.13 -16.40 -7.38
C PRO A 214 7.70 -17.31 -8.48
N GLU A 215 7.01 -18.41 -8.74
CA GLU A 215 7.28 -19.27 -9.87
C GLU A 215 6.88 -18.56 -11.17
N LYS A 216 7.61 -18.81 -12.24
CA LYS A 216 7.32 -18.20 -13.55
C LYS A 216 5.92 -18.64 -13.99
N ILE A 217 5.07 -17.70 -14.43
CA ILE A 217 3.67 -17.92 -14.87
C ILE A 217 2.71 -18.31 -13.73
N VAL A 218 3.10 -19.24 -12.86
CA VAL A 218 2.26 -19.79 -11.79
C VAL A 218 2.23 -18.91 -10.55
N GLY A 219 3.20 -18.01 -10.36
CA GLY A 219 3.38 -17.15 -9.18
C GLY A 219 3.61 -17.93 -7.88
N TYR A 220 3.02 -17.50 -6.76
CA TYR A 220 3.16 -18.13 -5.45
C TYR A 220 2.23 -19.33 -5.28
N THR A 221 2.81 -20.52 -5.24
CA THR A 221 2.07 -21.74 -4.90
C THR A 221 1.65 -21.75 -3.41
N ILE A 222 0.67 -22.58 -3.05
CA ILE A 222 0.29 -22.78 -1.63
C ILE A 222 1.49 -23.16 -0.77
N GLU A 223 2.43 -23.95 -1.31
CA GLU A 223 3.68 -24.29 -0.61
C GLU A 223 4.57 -23.06 -0.40
N ASN A 224 4.73 -22.20 -1.42
CA ASN A 224 5.46 -20.93 -1.29
C ASN A 224 4.83 -20.01 -0.22
N ILE A 225 3.50 -19.90 -0.22
CA ILE A 225 2.76 -19.10 0.75
C ILE A 225 2.93 -19.66 2.16
N ASN A 226 2.77 -20.98 2.33
CA ASN A 226 2.90 -21.62 3.63
C ASN A 226 4.32 -21.52 4.22
N LYS A 227 5.37 -21.66 3.41
CA LYS A 227 6.76 -21.41 3.85
C LYS A 227 6.95 -19.98 4.34
N SER A 228 6.32 -19.01 3.68
CA SER A 228 6.39 -17.61 4.08
C SER A 228 5.56 -17.31 5.32
N LEU A 229 4.39 -17.94 5.47
CA LEU A 229 3.57 -17.87 6.69
C LEU A 229 4.31 -18.43 7.90
N GLU A 230 5.01 -19.55 7.74
CA GLU A 230 5.85 -20.15 8.79
C GLU A 230 6.94 -19.17 9.26
N TYR A 231 7.63 -18.50 8.34
CA TYR A 231 8.62 -17.47 8.66
C TYR A 231 8.04 -16.35 9.54
N PHE A 232 6.79 -15.94 9.32
CA PHE A 232 6.08 -14.96 10.14
C PHE A 232 5.30 -15.56 11.32
N ASN A 233 5.64 -16.79 11.75
CA ASN A 233 5.01 -17.52 12.84
C ASN A 233 3.47 -17.60 12.70
N SER A 234 3.00 -17.90 11.49
CA SER A 234 1.60 -18.11 11.16
C SER A 234 1.35 -19.56 10.77
N LYS A 235 0.21 -20.11 11.20
CA LYS A 235 -0.28 -21.40 10.73
C LYS A 235 -0.46 -21.39 9.21
N PRO A 236 -0.27 -22.54 8.55
CA PRO A 236 -0.39 -22.66 7.10
C PRO A 236 -1.83 -22.62 6.62
N LEU A 237 -2.02 -22.25 5.36
CA LEU A 237 -3.24 -22.46 4.59
C LEU A 237 -3.48 -23.95 4.36
N LYS A 238 -4.76 -24.32 4.20
CA LYS A 238 -5.15 -25.67 3.81
C LYS A 238 -4.68 -25.95 2.37
N LYS A 239 -4.35 -27.21 2.07
CA LYS A 239 -3.88 -27.65 0.74
C LYS A 239 -4.84 -27.29 -0.41
N ASN A 240 -6.14 -27.26 -0.12
CA ASN A 240 -7.20 -26.97 -1.10
C ASN A 240 -7.67 -25.51 -1.09
N GLN A 241 -6.95 -24.61 -0.40
CA GLN A 241 -7.28 -23.19 -0.42
C GLN A 241 -7.13 -22.65 -1.85
N ILE A 242 -8.17 -21.96 -2.33
CA ILE A 242 -8.12 -21.26 -3.60
C ILE A 242 -7.53 -19.86 -3.36
N ILE A 243 -6.50 -19.52 -4.13
CA ILE A 243 -5.88 -18.19 -4.18
C ILE A 243 -6.41 -17.50 -5.44
N GLY A 244 -7.13 -16.40 -5.25
CA GLY A 244 -7.71 -15.64 -6.34
C GLY A 244 -6.96 -14.35 -6.66
N GLY A 245 -7.54 -13.59 -7.60
CA GLY A 245 -7.03 -12.32 -8.10
C GLY A 245 -6.28 -12.45 -9.44
N PRO A 246 -6.29 -11.42 -10.30
CA PRO A 246 -5.57 -11.44 -11.58
C PRO A 246 -4.05 -11.59 -11.45
N ASP A 247 -3.44 -11.15 -10.35
CA ASP A 247 -1.98 -11.21 -10.12
C ASP A 247 -1.63 -11.83 -8.76
N GLN A 248 -2.51 -12.71 -8.27
CA GLN A 248 -2.42 -13.38 -6.96
C GLN A 248 -2.58 -12.45 -5.77
N ASP A 249 -3.51 -11.55 -5.92
CA ASP A 249 -3.85 -10.50 -4.96
C ASP A 249 -4.22 -11.11 -3.60
N ASP A 250 -4.84 -12.30 -3.57
CA ASP A 250 -5.11 -13.04 -2.33
C ASP A 250 -3.82 -13.49 -1.62
N ALA A 251 -2.76 -13.89 -2.34
CA ALA A 251 -1.49 -14.27 -1.72
C ALA A 251 -0.79 -13.06 -1.07
N ASP A 252 -0.82 -11.92 -1.77
CA ASP A 252 -0.22 -10.67 -1.33
C ASP A 252 -0.94 -10.09 -0.11
N SER A 253 -2.28 -10.13 -0.08
CA SER A 253 -3.04 -9.71 1.09
C SER A 253 -2.80 -10.65 2.29
N ILE A 254 -2.75 -11.98 2.09
CA ILE A 254 -2.49 -13.00 3.13
C ILE A 254 -1.13 -12.81 3.77
N ILE A 255 -0.05 -12.74 2.97
CA ILE A 255 1.29 -12.62 3.55
C ILE A 255 1.44 -11.32 4.33
N SER A 256 0.79 -10.26 3.85
CA SER A 256 0.86 -8.94 4.45
C SER A 256 0.20 -8.88 5.82
N SER A 257 -0.97 -9.48 6.02
CA SER A 257 -1.59 -9.50 7.36
C SER A 257 -0.76 -10.31 8.36
N ALA A 258 -0.16 -11.43 7.95
CA ALA A 258 0.77 -12.20 8.78
C ALA A 258 2.04 -11.40 9.12
N ALA A 259 2.64 -10.75 8.13
CA ALA A 259 3.83 -9.92 8.31
C ALA A 259 3.56 -8.72 9.24
N LEU A 260 2.42 -8.03 9.07
CA LEU A 260 2.00 -6.94 9.96
C LEU A 260 1.88 -7.41 11.41
N ARG A 261 1.24 -8.57 11.65
CA ARG A 261 1.12 -9.16 12.98
C ARG A 261 2.48 -9.45 13.60
N PHE A 262 3.39 -10.06 12.83
CA PHE A 262 4.72 -10.44 13.29
C PHE A 262 5.60 -9.21 13.56
N LEU A 263 5.76 -8.34 12.57
CA LEU A 263 6.69 -7.21 12.59
C LEU A 263 6.27 -6.12 13.59
N SER A 264 4.98 -5.94 13.82
CA SER A 264 4.49 -4.91 14.74
C SER A 264 4.89 -5.12 16.21
N ALA A 265 5.24 -6.35 16.59
CA ALA A 265 5.73 -6.68 17.92
C ALA A 265 7.15 -6.14 18.18
N ASP A 266 7.96 -5.98 17.14
CA ASP A 266 9.30 -5.42 17.25
C ASP A 266 9.24 -3.88 17.27
N LYS A 267 9.70 -3.30 18.39
CA LYS A 267 9.75 -1.85 18.57
C LYS A 267 10.67 -1.16 17.57
N GLN A 268 11.70 -1.84 17.08
CA GLN A 268 12.65 -1.25 16.14
C GLN A 268 12.03 -0.96 14.77
N ILE A 269 11.05 -1.77 14.34
CA ILE A 269 10.33 -1.58 13.06
C ILE A 269 9.62 -0.22 13.01
N TRP A 270 9.20 0.32 14.16
CA TRP A 270 8.53 1.61 14.24
C TRP A 270 9.50 2.80 14.19
N ASN A 271 10.80 2.56 14.36
CA ASN A 271 11.83 3.59 14.35
C ASN A 271 12.43 3.73 12.94
N VAL A 272 12.07 4.80 12.26
CA VAL A 272 12.46 5.07 10.88
C VAL A 272 13.17 6.42 10.75
N PRO A 273 14.05 6.59 9.73
CA PRO A 273 14.76 7.85 9.56
C PRO A 273 13.82 9.04 9.38
N ASN A 274 14.24 10.24 9.76
CA ASN A 274 13.45 11.47 9.62
C ASN A 274 12.99 11.74 8.17
N SER A 275 13.70 11.22 7.16
CA SER A 275 13.26 11.31 5.77
C SER A 275 11.89 10.68 5.51
N SER A 276 11.50 9.70 6.32
CA SER A 276 10.18 9.05 6.24
C SER A 276 9.01 10.01 6.48
N LYS A 277 9.21 11.10 7.24
CA LYS A 277 8.15 12.10 7.51
C LYS A 277 7.66 12.84 6.26
N LYS A 278 8.41 12.81 5.14
CA LYS A 278 7.96 13.36 3.85
C LYS A 278 7.73 12.30 2.81
N GLU A 279 8.47 11.19 2.81
CA GLU A 279 8.38 10.19 1.74
C GLU A 279 7.59 8.93 2.11
N GLY A 280 7.27 8.75 3.39
CA GLY A 280 6.77 7.49 3.92
C GLY A 280 7.87 6.46 4.13
N TRP A 281 7.48 5.27 4.59
CA TRP A 281 8.37 4.14 4.78
C TRP A 281 7.57 2.85 4.65
N ILE A 282 8.13 1.85 3.95
CA ILE A 282 7.53 0.52 3.84
C ILE A 282 7.72 -0.19 5.18
N PHE A 283 6.63 -0.66 5.78
CA PHE A 283 6.68 -1.35 7.07
C PHE A 283 7.54 -2.62 6.97
N GLY A 284 8.51 -2.82 7.87
CA GLY A 284 9.42 -3.96 7.83
C GLY A 284 10.71 -3.79 7.00
N VAL A 285 10.89 -2.67 6.31
CA VAL A 285 12.13 -2.32 5.57
C VAL A 285 13.14 -1.67 6.51
#